data_AF-A0AAV9HZF3-F1
#
_entry.id   AF-A0AAV9HZF3-F1
#
_cell.length_a   1.000
_cell.length_b   1.000
_cell.length_c   1.000
_cell.angle_alpha   90.00
_cell.angle_beta   90.00
_cell.angle_gamma   90.00
#
_symmetry.space_group_name_H-M   'P 1'
#
loop_
_entity.id
_entity.type
_entity.pdbx_description
1 polymer ?
#
loop_
_entity_poly.entity_id
_entity_poly.type
_entity_poly.pdbx_seq_one_letter_code
_entity_poly.pdbx_strand_id
1 'polypeptide(L)'
;MARYKSRDLTKREKSLFSHFTILVMGNLPSDWNEASINRWITLRGGTYIRESREVDWRAVTHLVCDEKEFDRRGLKVKEALKIARINIVAIEWLEFSMINKKVLPIREYSFREKLKKEREEERRVKEVAKGNELAGRAVNTNFYCVYYDGSHFRYQIELTRDIISSNETDEKSTEREKYILTLHESIAIPRLYWFVAKFSKSKHDSQPKYYRPSDTPGLFEQEFELFKSFFRIKTGTPWERRLMKKTQVTDGSSFQYSPPTGGKPVG
;
A
#
# COMPACT_ATOMS: atom_id res chain seq x y z
N MET A 1 -24.17 -11.15 32.22
CA MET A 1 -23.64 -9.86 31.73
C MET A 1 -23.93 -8.79 32.77
N ALA A 2 -22.90 -8.20 33.37
CA ALA A 2 -23.06 -7.13 34.34
C ALA A 2 -23.29 -5.80 33.60
N ARG A 3 -24.53 -5.29 33.62
CA ARG A 3 -24.87 -3.95 33.10
C ARG A 3 -24.60 -2.90 34.18
N TYR A 4 -24.08 -1.74 33.80
CA TYR A 4 -23.84 -0.63 34.73
C TYR A 4 -25.17 -0.13 35.31
N LYS A 5 -25.43 -0.43 36.60
CA LYS A 5 -26.56 0.12 37.35
C LYS A 5 -26.07 1.32 38.17
N SER A 6 -26.67 2.49 37.93
CA SER A 6 -26.46 3.72 38.69
C SER A 6 -26.75 3.50 40.19
N ARG A 7 -25.75 3.63 41.06
CA ARG A 7 -25.93 3.73 42.52
C ARG A 7 -25.11 4.87 43.13
N ASP A 8 -25.83 5.62 43.97
CA ASP A 8 -25.49 6.66 44.94
C ASP A 8 -24.58 7.86 44.52
N LEU A 9 -25.13 9.07 44.64
CA LEU A 9 -24.68 10.31 43.98
C LEU A 9 -23.84 11.24 44.87
N THR A 10 -23.43 10.80 46.05
CA THR A 10 -22.77 11.68 47.04
C THR A 10 -21.24 11.60 47.04
N LYS A 11 -20.64 10.67 46.26
CA LYS A 11 -19.18 10.50 46.19
C LYS A 11 -18.66 10.97 44.83
N ARG A 12 -17.81 12.00 44.82
CA ARG A 12 -17.17 12.53 43.60
C ARG A 12 -16.45 11.39 42.87
N GLU A 13 -17.01 10.94 41.74
CA GLU A 13 -16.41 9.90 40.92
C GLU A 13 -15.03 10.38 40.42
N LYS A 14 -14.08 9.44 40.29
CA LYS A 14 -12.75 9.73 39.74
C LYS A 14 -12.93 10.36 38.35
N SER A 15 -12.26 11.47 38.09
CA SER A 15 -12.23 12.04 36.75
C SER A 15 -11.49 11.07 35.81
N LEU A 16 -12.23 10.49 34.87
CA LEU A 16 -11.71 9.53 33.88
C LEU A 16 -11.58 10.19 32.51
N PHE A 17 -12.48 11.12 32.19
CA PHE A 17 -12.64 11.67 30.85
C PHE A 17 -12.28 13.16 30.76
N SER A 18 -11.49 13.70 31.70
CA SER A 18 -11.14 15.14 31.81
C SER A 18 -10.67 15.82 30.53
N HIS A 19 -10.08 15.09 29.60
CA HIS A 19 -9.54 15.61 28.33
C HIS A 19 -10.30 15.11 27.10
N PHE A 20 -11.46 14.50 27.31
CA PHE A 20 -12.23 13.84 26.27
C PHE A 20 -13.48 14.64 25.96
N THR A 21 -13.56 15.12 24.73
CA THR A 21 -14.79 15.59 24.11
C THR A 21 -15.34 14.48 23.21
N ILE A 22 -16.49 13.93 23.59
CA ILE A 22 -17.04 12.69 23.05
C ILE A 22 -18.36 12.97 22.33
N LEU A 23 -18.43 12.57 21.07
CA LEU A 23 -19.67 12.46 20.31
C LEU A 23 -20.03 10.98 20.21
N VAL A 24 -21.29 10.62 20.53
CA VAL A 24 -21.79 9.25 20.43
C VAL A 24 -22.83 9.18 19.31
N MET A 25 -22.74 8.17 18.43
CA MET A 25 -23.66 7.96 17.31
C MET A 25 -24.02 6.48 17.15
N GLY A 26 -25.11 6.22 16.43
CA GLY A 26 -25.55 4.86 16.08
C GLY A 26 -26.77 4.42 16.89
N ASN A 27 -27.13 3.15 16.73
CA ASN A 27 -28.26 2.54 17.41
C ASN A 27 -27.81 2.00 18.77
N LEU A 28 -27.93 2.85 19.78
CA LEU A 28 -27.51 2.54 21.14
C LEU A 28 -28.54 1.63 21.83
N PRO A 29 -28.14 0.83 22.82
CA PRO A 29 -29.08 0.09 23.66
C PRO A 29 -30.14 1.01 24.29
N SER A 30 -31.34 0.50 24.60
CA SER A 30 -32.45 1.30 25.15
C SER A 30 -32.09 2.14 26.38
N ASP A 31 -31.19 1.61 27.22
CA ASP A 31 -30.75 2.23 28.47
C ASP A 31 -29.69 3.32 28.25
N TRP A 32 -29.17 3.44 27.01
CA TRP A 32 -28.16 4.39 26.57
C TRP A 32 -28.80 5.55 25.80
N ASN A 33 -29.77 6.21 26.46
CA ASN A 33 -30.31 7.45 25.93
C ASN A 33 -29.33 8.62 26.11
N GLU A 34 -29.56 9.68 25.33
CA GLU A 34 -28.71 10.87 25.28
C GLU A 34 -28.48 11.50 26.66
N ALA A 35 -29.53 11.61 27.48
CA ALA A 35 -29.45 12.20 28.81
C ALA A 35 -28.57 11.37 29.77
N SER A 36 -28.65 10.04 29.68
CA SER A 36 -27.87 9.13 30.49
C SER A 36 -26.39 9.20 30.10
N ILE A 37 -26.09 9.21 28.81
CA ILE A 37 -24.72 9.31 28.27
C ILE A 37 -24.09 10.65 28.67
N ASN A 38 -24.79 11.75 28.45
CA ASN A 38 -24.34 13.08 28.84
C ASN A 38 -23.98 13.11 30.34
N ARG A 39 -24.88 12.58 31.18
CA ARG A 39 -24.67 12.50 32.62
C ARG A 39 -23.44 11.65 32.96
N TRP A 40 -23.29 10.46 32.39
CA TRP A 40 -22.18 9.56 32.73
C TRP A 40 -20.81 10.11 32.32
N ILE A 41 -20.72 10.75 31.15
CA ILE A 41 -19.51 11.40 30.65
C ILE A 41 -19.16 12.60 31.52
N THR A 42 -20.13 13.47 31.80
CA THR A 42 -19.94 14.69 32.60
C THR A 42 -19.56 14.38 34.05
N LEU A 43 -20.20 13.38 34.67
CA LEU A 43 -19.84 12.92 36.04
C LEU A 43 -18.37 12.47 36.14
N ARG A 44 -17.78 12.01 35.03
CA ARG A 44 -16.39 11.58 34.92
C ARG A 44 -15.46 12.67 34.37
N GLY A 45 -15.95 13.90 34.24
CA GLY A 45 -15.19 15.08 33.82
C GLY A 45 -15.01 15.25 32.31
N GLY A 46 -15.68 14.45 31.48
CA GLY A 46 -15.65 14.62 30.03
C GLY A 46 -16.71 15.60 29.53
N THR A 47 -16.57 15.99 28.26
CA THR A 47 -17.53 16.84 27.55
C THR A 47 -18.31 15.99 26.56
N TYR A 48 -19.64 15.91 26.72
CA TYR A 48 -20.50 15.27 25.74
C TYR A 48 -20.94 16.28 24.69
N ILE A 49 -20.76 15.93 23.41
CA ILE A 49 -21.35 16.67 22.29
C ILE A 49 -22.62 15.95 21.87
N ARG A 50 -23.74 16.65 22.03
CA ARG A 50 -25.04 16.23 21.50
C ARG A 50 -24.98 16.11 19.99
N GLU A 51 -25.61 15.07 19.48
CA GLU A 51 -25.76 14.92 18.04
C GLU A 51 -26.64 16.03 17.44
N SER A 52 -26.07 16.85 16.58
CA SER A 52 -26.76 17.91 15.81
C SER A 52 -26.49 17.77 14.30
N ARG A 53 -27.15 18.61 13.47
CA ARG A 53 -26.88 18.64 12.02
C ARG A 53 -25.45 19.04 11.72
N GLU A 54 -24.95 20.03 12.45
CA GLU A 54 -23.57 20.52 12.36
C GLU A 54 -22.81 20.13 13.62
N VAL A 55 -21.58 19.63 13.45
CA VAL A 55 -20.70 19.25 14.56
C VAL A 55 -19.42 20.07 14.43
N ASP A 56 -19.03 20.77 15.50
CA ASP A 56 -17.69 21.37 15.56
C ASP A 56 -16.65 20.27 15.78
N TRP A 57 -16.19 19.72 14.67
CA TRP A 57 -15.19 18.66 14.69
C TRP A 57 -13.90 19.09 15.36
N ARG A 58 -13.56 20.39 15.44
CA ARG A 58 -12.33 20.90 16.09
C ARG A 58 -12.28 20.54 17.57
N ALA A 59 -13.43 20.60 18.24
CA ALA A 59 -13.55 20.26 19.65
C ALA A 59 -13.64 18.74 19.91
N VAL A 60 -14.16 17.95 18.96
CA VAL A 60 -14.34 16.50 19.10
C VAL A 60 -12.98 15.80 19.19
N THR A 61 -12.80 14.95 20.21
CA THR A 61 -11.62 14.08 20.34
C THR A 61 -11.95 12.63 20.01
N HIS A 62 -13.15 12.18 20.37
CA HIS A 62 -13.59 10.80 20.21
C HIS A 62 -14.97 10.77 19.57
N LEU A 63 -15.09 10.00 18.48
CA LEU A 63 -16.35 9.59 17.90
C LEU A 63 -16.59 8.15 18.32
N VAL A 64 -17.56 7.95 19.22
CA VAL A 64 -17.98 6.63 19.68
C VAL A 64 -19.18 6.23 18.83
N CYS A 65 -19.11 5.09 18.15
CA CYS A 65 -20.27 4.59 17.43
C CYS A 65 -20.34 3.07 17.43
N ASP A 66 -21.51 2.52 17.10
CA ASP A 66 -21.62 1.09 16.83
C ASP A 66 -20.98 0.74 15.46
N GLU A 67 -20.73 -0.55 15.25
CA GLU A 67 -20.12 -1.06 14.03
C GLU A 67 -20.99 -0.83 12.78
N LYS A 68 -22.33 -0.91 12.91
CA LYS A 68 -23.26 -0.71 11.79
C LYS A 68 -23.24 0.73 11.29
N GLU A 69 -23.18 1.70 12.21
CA GLU A 69 -23.06 3.12 11.95
C GLU A 69 -21.74 3.42 11.24
N PHE A 70 -20.66 2.82 11.74
CA PHE A 70 -19.35 2.93 11.12
C PHE A 70 -19.38 2.40 9.68
N ASP A 71 -19.87 1.18 9.47
CA ASP A 71 -19.89 0.48 8.19
C ASP A 71 -20.81 1.12 7.15
N ARG A 72 -21.91 1.74 7.58
CA ARG A 72 -22.76 2.56 6.70
C ARG A 72 -22.00 3.74 6.09
N ARG A 73 -20.88 4.16 6.70
CA ARG A 73 -20.06 5.31 6.28
C ARG A 73 -20.92 6.57 6.09
N GLY A 74 -21.73 6.89 7.11
CA GLY A 74 -22.52 8.13 7.16
C GLY A 74 -21.65 9.38 7.02
N LEU A 75 -22.27 10.53 6.71
CA LEU A 75 -21.56 11.80 6.49
C LEU A 75 -20.60 12.13 7.64
N LYS A 76 -21.08 12.03 8.89
CA LYS A 76 -20.28 12.32 10.09
C LYS A 76 -19.10 11.39 10.28
N VAL A 77 -19.28 10.09 10.03
CA VAL A 77 -18.18 9.11 10.06
C VAL A 77 -17.15 9.45 8.98
N LYS A 78 -17.59 9.80 7.77
CA LYS A 78 -16.70 10.23 6.67
C LYS A 78 -15.94 11.50 7.01
N GLU A 79 -16.57 12.48 7.65
CA GLU A 79 -15.94 13.71 8.11
C GLU A 79 -14.90 13.43 9.20
N ALA A 80 -15.26 12.66 10.23
CA ALA A 80 -14.33 12.24 11.27
C ALA A 80 -13.14 11.46 10.70
N LEU A 81 -13.36 10.58 9.72
CA LEU A 81 -12.31 9.80 9.07
C LEU A 81 -11.24 10.67 8.39
N LYS A 82 -11.62 11.85 7.85
CA LYS A 82 -10.68 12.81 7.26
C LYS A 82 -9.78 13.50 8.28
N ILE A 83 -10.16 13.50 9.56
CA ILE A 83 -9.45 14.22 10.63
C ILE A 83 -8.62 13.23 11.45
N ALA A 84 -7.30 13.22 11.22
CA ALA A 84 -6.39 12.23 11.79
C ALA A 84 -6.40 12.15 13.33
N ARG A 85 -6.59 13.27 14.02
CA ARG A 85 -6.60 13.34 15.49
C ARG A 85 -7.87 12.77 16.15
N ILE A 86 -8.95 12.58 15.40
CA ILE A 86 -10.20 12.04 15.96
C ILE A 86 -10.09 10.53 16.03
N ASN A 87 -10.22 10.01 17.25
CA ASN A 87 -10.32 8.58 17.50
C ASN A 87 -11.75 8.13 17.23
N ILE A 88 -11.92 7.19 16.30
CA ILE A 88 -13.22 6.59 16.01
C ILE A 88 -13.23 5.20 16.64
N VAL A 89 -14.05 5.03 17.68
CA VAL A 89 -14.01 3.87 18.55
C VAL A 89 -15.37 3.22 18.71
N ALA A 90 -15.37 1.92 18.98
CA ALA A 90 -16.57 1.16 19.29
C ALA A 90 -17.18 1.58 20.64
N ILE A 91 -18.49 1.40 20.79
CA ILE A 91 -19.24 1.75 22.01
C ILE A 91 -18.71 1.07 23.28
N GLU A 92 -18.19 -0.15 23.11
CA GLU A 92 -17.60 -0.97 24.16
C GLU A 92 -16.42 -0.28 24.83
N TRP A 93 -15.68 0.57 24.12
CA TRP A 93 -14.59 1.36 24.72
C TRP A 93 -15.12 2.27 25.81
N LEU A 94 -16.23 2.97 25.54
CA LEU A 94 -16.85 3.89 26.49
C LEU A 94 -17.48 3.10 27.64
N GLU A 95 -18.25 2.06 27.33
CA GLU A 95 -18.90 1.20 28.33
C GLU A 95 -17.88 0.57 29.29
N PHE A 96 -16.89 -0.14 28.75
CA PHE A 96 -15.92 -0.85 29.55
C PHE A 96 -14.96 0.10 30.27
N SER A 97 -14.67 1.28 29.73
CA SER A 97 -13.91 2.30 30.47
C SER A 97 -14.64 2.78 31.72
N MET A 98 -15.98 2.91 31.64
CA MET A 98 -16.81 3.27 32.78
C MET A 98 -16.92 2.13 33.80
N ILE A 99 -17.13 0.90 33.34
CA ILE A 99 -17.24 -0.30 34.20
C ILE A 99 -15.94 -0.56 34.95
N ASN A 100 -14.80 -0.50 34.25
CA ASN A 100 -13.48 -0.76 34.83
C ASN A 100 -12.89 0.45 35.58
N LYS A 101 -13.60 1.59 35.60
CA LYS A 101 -13.15 2.84 36.25
C LYS A 101 -11.74 3.27 35.81
N LYS A 102 -11.41 3.03 34.54
CA LYS A 102 -10.13 3.34 33.92
C LYS A 102 -10.34 3.53 32.42
N VAL A 103 -9.69 4.54 31.82
CA VAL A 103 -9.69 4.70 30.36
C VAL A 103 -8.96 3.52 29.72
N LEU A 104 -9.67 2.77 28.88
CA LEU A 104 -9.10 1.61 28.18
C LEU A 104 -8.23 2.03 26.99
N PRO A 105 -7.27 1.19 26.57
CA PRO A 105 -6.49 1.42 25.36
C PRO A 105 -7.38 1.53 24.12
N ILE A 106 -7.19 2.59 23.32
CA ILE A 106 -8.02 2.89 22.14
C ILE A 106 -7.83 1.85 21.03
N ARG A 107 -6.61 1.31 20.88
CA ARG A 107 -6.20 0.48 19.74
C ARG A 107 -7.12 -0.72 19.48
N GLU A 108 -7.59 -1.36 20.55
CA GLU A 108 -8.43 -2.57 20.48
C GLU A 108 -9.87 -2.27 20.02
N TYR A 109 -10.32 -1.03 20.22
CA TYR A 109 -11.67 -0.58 19.86
C TYR A 109 -11.68 0.36 18.66
N SER A 110 -10.51 0.63 18.06
CA SER A 110 -10.34 1.60 16.99
C SER A 110 -10.81 1.04 15.65
N PHE A 111 -11.85 1.66 15.10
CA PHE A 111 -12.29 1.36 13.75
C PHE A 111 -11.29 1.77 12.67
N ARG A 112 -10.40 2.74 12.95
CA ARG A 112 -9.30 3.10 12.04
C ARG A 112 -8.29 1.96 11.93
N GLU A 113 -7.95 1.33 13.05
CA GLU A 113 -7.04 0.19 13.07
C GLU A 113 -7.66 -1.03 12.39
N LYS A 114 -8.97 -1.27 12.60
CA LYS A 114 -9.72 -2.30 11.87
C LYS A 114 -9.63 -2.08 10.35
N LEU A 115 -9.94 -0.88 9.88
CA LEU A 115 -9.83 -0.52 8.46
C LEU A 115 -8.42 -0.69 7.89
N LYS A 116 -7.41 -0.34 8.67
CA LYS A 116 -6.01 -0.47 8.25
C LYS A 116 -5.66 -1.95 8.04
N LYS A 117 -6.06 -2.82 8.97
CA LYS A 117 -5.86 -4.28 8.86
C LYS A 117 -6.61 -4.87 7.67
N GLU A 118 -7.87 -4.49 7.45
CA GLU A 118 -8.67 -4.96 6.31
C GLU A 118 -8.01 -4.59 4.97
N ARG A 119 -7.57 -3.33 4.82
CA ARG A 119 -6.87 -2.87 3.61
C ARG A 119 -5.52 -3.56 3.41
N GLU A 120 -4.81 -3.83 4.50
CA GLU A 120 -3.55 -4.56 4.44
C GLU A 120 -3.77 -6.00 3.98
N GLU A 121 -4.81 -6.66 4.48
CA GLU A 121 -5.16 -8.01 4.06
C GLU A 121 -5.63 -8.05 2.60
N GLU A 122 -6.50 -7.12 2.18
CA GLU A 122 -6.90 -6.98 0.77
C GLU A 122 -5.69 -6.75 -0.14
N ARG A 123 -4.71 -5.95 0.31
CA ARG A 123 -3.48 -5.72 -0.44
C ARG A 123 -2.67 -7.01 -0.54
N ARG A 124 -2.50 -7.76 0.55
CA ARG A 124 -1.77 -9.04 0.56
C ARG A 124 -2.44 -10.06 -0.36
N VAL A 125 -3.76 -10.18 -0.33
CA VAL A 125 -4.51 -11.06 -1.24
C VAL A 125 -4.27 -10.67 -2.70
N LYS A 126 -4.33 -9.37 -3.02
CA LYS A 126 -4.04 -8.87 -4.39
C LYS A 126 -2.60 -9.14 -4.82
N GLU A 127 -1.63 -8.96 -3.92
CA GLU A 127 -0.22 -9.25 -4.17
C GLU A 127 -0.01 -10.74 -4.44
N VAL A 128 -0.61 -11.61 -3.62
CA VAL A 128 -0.57 -13.07 -3.80
C VAL A 128 -1.15 -13.47 -5.16
N ALA A 129 -2.36 -12.99 -5.46
CA ALA A 129 -3.04 -13.27 -6.73
C ALA A 129 -2.22 -12.82 -7.94
N LYS A 130 -1.65 -11.60 -7.89
CA LYS A 130 -0.79 -11.06 -8.95
C LYS A 130 0.46 -11.90 -9.15
N GLY A 131 1.12 -12.34 -8.08
CA GLY A 131 2.29 -13.21 -8.19
C GLY A 131 1.94 -14.56 -8.82
N ASN A 132 0.79 -15.13 -8.46
CA ASN A 132 0.30 -16.38 -9.06
C ASN A 132 -0.03 -16.21 -10.56
N GLU A 133 -0.66 -15.11 -10.95
CA GLU A 133 -0.93 -14.78 -12.36
C GLU A 133 0.37 -14.65 -13.18
N LEU A 134 1.41 -14.06 -12.58
CA LEU A 134 2.71 -13.87 -13.24
C LEU A 134 3.55 -15.16 -13.31
N ALA A 135 3.31 -16.13 -12.45
CA ALA A 135 4.15 -17.32 -12.30
C ALA A 135 4.39 -18.10 -13.61
N GLY A 136 3.36 -18.22 -14.45
CA GLY A 136 3.47 -18.97 -15.71
C GLY A 136 4.28 -18.25 -16.80
N ARG A 137 4.09 -16.93 -16.94
CA ARG A 137 4.68 -16.13 -18.03
C ARG A 137 5.97 -15.37 -17.66
N ALA A 138 6.21 -15.16 -16.37
CA ALA A 138 7.34 -14.41 -15.82
C ALA A 138 7.82 -15.12 -14.54
N VAL A 139 7.73 -14.45 -13.39
CA VAL A 139 8.05 -15.04 -12.07
C VAL A 139 6.96 -14.73 -11.06
N ASN A 140 6.81 -15.60 -10.07
CA ASN A 140 5.95 -15.31 -8.92
C ASN A 140 6.67 -14.36 -7.95
N THR A 141 6.27 -13.10 -7.95
CA THR A 141 6.90 -12.04 -7.13
C THR A 141 6.71 -12.21 -5.62
N ASN A 142 5.92 -13.19 -5.17
CA ASN A 142 5.83 -13.54 -3.76
C ASN A 142 7.01 -14.41 -3.29
N PHE A 143 7.69 -15.10 -4.21
CA PHE A 143 8.82 -15.98 -3.92
C PHE A 143 10.16 -15.42 -4.41
N TYR A 144 10.12 -14.39 -5.27
CA TYR A 144 11.30 -13.82 -5.90
C TYR A 144 11.29 -12.29 -5.83
N CYS A 145 12.44 -11.71 -5.49
CA CYS A 145 12.69 -10.27 -5.55
C CYS A 145 13.64 -9.93 -6.71
N VAL A 146 13.88 -8.65 -6.97
CA VAL A 146 14.92 -8.22 -7.92
C VAL A 146 16.28 -8.37 -7.25
N TYR A 147 17.24 -8.94 -7.96
CA TYR A 147 18.61 -9.09 -7.48
C TYR A 147 19.33 -7.74 -7.38
N TYR A 148 20.13 -7.59 -6.32
CA TYR A 148 21.05 -6.49 -6.10
C TYR A 148 22.46 -7.05 -5.94
N ASP A 149 23.45 -6.47 -6.61
CA ASP A 149 24.84 -6.83 -6.35
C ASP A 149 25.40 -6.14 -5.09
N GLY A 150 26.68 -6.41 -4.80
CA GLY A 150 27.40 -5.77 -3.69
C GLY A 150 27.47 -4.25 -3.78
N SER A 151 27.35 -3.65 -4.98
CA SER A 151 27.29 -2.19 -5.17
C SER A 151 25.90 -1.61 -4.94
N HIS A 152 24.91 -2.44 -4.62
CA HIS A 152 23.49 -2.11 -4.53
C HIS A 152 22.91 -1.69 -5.88
N PHE A 153 23.51 -2.15 -6.98
CA PHE A 153 22.93 -1.99 -8.30
C PHE A 153 21.76 -2.95 -8.46
N ARG A 154 20.61 -2.38 -8.80
CA ARG A 154 19.37 -3.13 -9.01
C ARG A 154 19.33 -3.69 -10.43
N TYR A 155 19.33 -5.01 -10.58
CA TYR A 155 19.25 -5.68 -11.88
C TYR A 155 17.83 -5.71 -12.44
N GLN A 156 17.25 -4.52 -12.61
CA GLN A 156 16.08 -4.27 -13.44
C GLN A 156 16.39 -3.08 -14.33
N ILE A 157 16.87 -3.36 -15.54
CA ILE A 157 17.33 -2.35 -16.48
C ILE A 157 16.32 -2.15 -17.61
N GLU A 158 16.38 -0.97 -18.20
CA GLU A 158 15.54 -0.56 -19.31
C GLU A 158 16.37 -0.45 -20.58
N LEU A 159 15.89 -1.07 -21.66
CA LEU A 159 16.38 -0.86 -23.01
C LEU A 159 15.27 -0.21 -23.83
N THR A 160 15.60 0.85 -24.57
CA THR A 160 14.62 1.59 -25.39
C THR A 160 15.06 1.66 -26.84
N ARG A 161 14.08 1.73 -27.74
CA ARG A 161 14.29 2.00 -29.17
C ARG A 161 13.18 2.92 -29.65
N ASP A 162 13.57 3.99 -30.33
CA ASP A 162 12.63 4.93 -30.96
C ASP A 162 12.40 4.50 -32.40
N ILE A 163 11.15 4.28 -32.76
CA ILE A 163 10.68 3.99 -34.11
C ILE A 163 10.08 5.28 -34.66
N ILE A 164 10.66 5.77 -35.74
CA ILE A 164 10.18 6.96 -36.44
C ILE A 164 9.39 6.48 -37.65
N SER A 165 8.07 6.67 -37.63
CA SER A 165 7.21 6.47 -38.79
C SER A 165 6.83 7.82 -39.39
N SER A 166 6.97 7.95 -40.71
CA SER A 166 6.41 9.07 -41.48
C SER A 166 5.04 8.67 -42.01
N ASN A 167 4.02 9.37 -41.56
CA ASN A 167 2.66 9.23 -42.08
C ASN A 167 2.54 10.03 -43.40
N GLU A 168 1.56 9.73 -44.26
CA GLU A 168 1.27 10.50 -45.49
C GLU A 168 0.95 12.00 -45.24
N THR A 169 0.70 12.38 -43.98
CA THR A 169 0.38 13.75 -43.53
C THR A 169 1.58 14.54 -42.99
N ASP A 170 2.83 14.12 -43.22
CA ASP A 170 4.07 14.77 -42.75
C ASP A 170 4.23 14.90 -41.21
N GLU A 171 3.28 14.41 -40.42
CA GLU A 171 3.41 14.32 -38.97
C GLU A 171 4.30 13.13 -38.58
N LYS A 172 5.50 13.41 -38.05
CA LYS A 172 6.40 12.38 -37.50
C LYS A 172 5.81 11.82 -36.21
N SER A 173 5.32 10.58 -36.26
CA SER A 173 5.00 9.81 -35.06
C SER A 173 6.27 9.12 -34.54
N THR A 174 6.63 9.36 -33.28
CA THR A 174 7.74 8.65 -32.61
C THR A 174 7.15 7.67 -31.61
N GLU A 175 7.18 6.38 -31.94
CA GLU A 175 6.81 5.32 -31.01
C GLU A 175 8.06 4.80 -30.30
N ARG A 176 7.96 4.60 -28.98
CA ARG A 176 9.06 4.04 -28.17
C ARG A 176 8.74 2.63 -27.74
N GLU A 177 9.50 1.69 -28.26
CA GLU A 177 9.53 0.32 -27.77
C GLU A 177 10.47 0.19 -26.57
N LYS A 178 10.14 -0.73 -25.68
CA LYS A 178 10.88 -0.93 -24.44
C LYS A 178 11.01 -2.40 -24.06
N TYR A 179 12.22 -2.78 -23.66
CA TYR A 179 12.46 -3.98 -22.86
C TYR A 179 12.79 -3.59 -21.41
N ILE A 180 12.22 -4.32 -20.45
CA ILE A 180 12.69 -4.35 -19.06
C ILE A 180 13.33 -5.72 -18.84
N LEU A 181 14.64 -5.75 -18.67
CA LEU A 181 15.39 -6.97 -18.31
C LEU A 181 15.51 -7.00 -16.79
N THR A 182 15.05 -8.07 -16.16
CA THR A 182 15.11 -8.26 -14.71
C THR A 182 15.81 -9.57 -14.38
N LEU A 183 16.80 -9.52 -13.50
CA LEU A 183 17.33 -10.68 -12.81
C LEU A 183 16.64 -10.78 -11.46
N HIS A 184 15.96 -11.90 -11.24
CA HIS A 184 15.24 -12.19 -10.02
C HIS A 184 16.02 -13.17 -9.15
N GLU A 185 15.92 -13.00 -7.84
CA GLU A 185 16.52 -13.85 -6.82
C GLU A 185 15.42 -14.38 -5.90
N SER A 186 15.47 -15.67 -5.57
CA SER A 186 14.50 -16.30 -4.68
C SER A 186 14.69 -15.84 -3.23
N ILE A 187 13.60 -15.70 -2.49
CA ILE A 187 13.64 -15.40 -1.05
C ILE A 187 14.14 -16.62 -0.23
N ALA A 188 14.07 -17.83 -0.79
CA ALA A 188 14.54 -19.07 -0.16
C ALA A 188 16.07 -19.17 -0.05
N ILE A 189 16.54 -20.09 0.80
CA ILE A 189 17.93 -20.49 0.95
C ILE A 189 18.01 -22.00 0.70
N PRO A 190 18.86 -22.50 -0.23
CA PRO A 190 19.77 -21.75 -1.10
C PRO A 190 19.05 -20.83 -2.11
N ARG A 191 19.74 -19.77 -2.55
CA ARG A 191 19.21 -18.81 -3.51
C ARG A 191 19.20 -19.42 -4.92
N LEU A 192 18.10 -19.22 -5.64
CA LEU A 192 17.97 -19.52 -7.05
C LEU A 192 17.51 -18.28 -7.81
N TYR A 193 17.78 -18.25 -9.12
CA TYR A 193 17.62 -17.06 -9.93
C TYR A 193 16.73 -17.30 -11.16
N TRP A 194 16.20 -16.20 -11.70
CA TRP A 194 15.54 -16.16 -12.99
C TRP A 194 15.95 -14.93 -13.78
N PHE A 195 16.23 -15.10 -15.06
CA PHE A 195 16.24 -14.01 -16.02
C PHE A 195 14.88 -13.89 -16.73
N VAL A 196 14.33 -12.67 -16.74
CA VAL A 196 13.10 -12.33 -17.47
C VAL A 196 13.29 -11.03 -18.25
N ALA A 197 12.85 -11.02 -19.51
CA ALA A 197 12.71 -9.82 -20.32
C ALA A 197 11.23 -9.53 -20.60
N LYS A 198 10.74 -8.36 -20.18
CA LYS A 198 9.39 -7.86 -20.49
C LYS A 198 9.48 -6.87 -21.65
N PHE A 199 8.72 -7.10 -22.71
CA PHE A 199 8.63 -6.23 -23.88
C PHE A 199 7.31 -5.47 -23.91
N SER A 200 7.37 -4.18 -24.25
CA SER A 200 6.23 -3.32 -24.49
C SER A 200 6.41 -2.55 -25.80
N LYS A 201 5.40 -2.60 -26.67
CA LYS A 201 5.43 -1.92 -27.98
C LYS A 201 5.26 -0.41 -27.87
N SER A 202 4.49 0.03 -26.89
CA SER A 202 4.22 1.44 -26.65
C SER A 202 4.08 1.72 -25.16
N LYS A 203 3.98 3.01 -24.81
CA LYS A 203 3.81 3.47 -23.42
C LYS A 203 2.55 2.91 -22.75
N HIS A 204 1.49 2.65 -23.53
CA HIS A 204 0.19 2.21 -23.05
C HIS A 204 -0.14 0.76 -23.46
N ASP A 205 0.89 -0.04 -23.74
CA ASP A 205 0.73 -1.45 -24.11
C ASP A 205 0.11 -2.24 -22.94
N SER A 206 -1.13 -2.69 -23.14
CA SER A 206 -1.91 -3.45 -22.17
C SER A 206 -1.54 -4.94 -22.14
N GLN A 207 -0.82 -5.44 -23.16
CA GLN A 207 -0.47 -6.85 -23.31
C GLN A 207 1.04 -7.03 -23.54
N PRO A 208 1.87 -6.69 -22.53
CA PRO A 208 3.31 -6.85 -22.66
C PRO A 208 3.68 -8.34 -22.84
N LYS A 209 4.67 -8.59 -23.70
CA LYS A 209 5.20 -9.93 -23.92
C LYS A 209 6.30 -10.23 -22.91
N TYR A 210 6.38 -11.46 -22.45
CA TYR A 210 7.43 -11.91 -21.55
C TYR A 210 8.28 -12.97 -22.23
N TYR A 211 9.58 -12.87 -22.01
CA TYR A 211 10.57 -13.87 -22.40
C TYR A 211 11.28 -14.33 -21.13
N ARG A 212 11.14 -15.62 -20.82
CA ARG A 212 11.83 -16.31 -19.73
C ARG A 212 12.45 -17.57 -20.35
N PRO A 213 13.76 -17.57 -20.66
CA PRO A 213 14.40 -18.66 -21.40
C PRO A 213 14.49 -19.97 -20.61
N SER A 214 14.68 -19.89 -19.29
CA SER A 214 14.81 -21.07 -18.45
C SER A 214 13.44 -21.65 -18.10
N ASP A 215 13.32 -22.98 -18.11
CA ASP A 215 12.09 -23.68 -17.70
C ASP A 215 11.98 -23.77 -16.17
N THR A 216 13.12 -23.88 -15.48
CA THR A 216 13.26 -24.00 -14.02
C THR A 216 14.26 -22.95 -13.48
N PRO A 217 14.14 -22.53 -12.21
CA PRO A 217 15.06 -21.55 -11.63
C PRO A 217 16.47 -22.12 -11.57
N GLY A 218 17.47 -21.27 -11.85
CA GLY A 218 18.87 -21.69 -12.01
C GLY A 218 19.82 -21.09 -10.97
N LEU A 219 21.09 -21.45 -11.09
CA LEU A 219 22.19 -20.78 -10.39
C LEU A 219 22.38 -19.36 -10.94
N PHE A 220 23.02 -18.50 -10.16
CA PHE A 220 23.25 -17.10 -10.53
C PHE A 220 23.98 -17.00 -11.87
N GLU A 221 25.09 -17.73 -12.02
CA GLU A 221 25.96 -17.65 -13.19
C GLU A 221 25.20 -17.99 -14.47
N GLN A 222 24.39 -19.04 -14.44
CA GLN A 222 23.59 -19.49 -15.58
C GLN A 222 22.59 -18.42 -16.02
N GLU A 223 21.78 -17.91 -15.09
CA GLU A 223 20.74 -16.92 -15.40
C GLU A 223 21.35 -15.58 -15.79
N PHE A 224 22.50 -15.23 -15.21
CA PHE A 224 23.21 -14.02 -15.55
C PHE A 224 23.84 -14.08 -16.94
N GLU A 225 24.36 -15.24 -17.37
CA GLU A 225 24.82 -15.42 -18.77
C GLU A 225 23.66 -15.29 -19.77
N LEU A 226 22.47 -15.79 -19.45
CA LEU A 226 21.27 -15.59 -20.28
C LEU A 226 20.89 -14.11 -20.37
N PHE A 227 20.94 -13.39 -19.25
CA PHE A 227 20.74 -11.94 -19.21
C PHE A 227 21.74 -11.21 -20.12
N LYS A 228 23.05 -11.50 -20.01
CA LYS A 228 24.10 -10.86 -20.82
C LYS A 228 23.95 -11.18 -22.30
N SER A 229 23.61 -12.42 -22.61
CA SER A 229 23.38 -12.87 -23.99
C SER A 229 22.22 -12.11 -24.63
N PHE A 230 21.09 -12.01 -23.93
CA PHE A 230 19.93 -11.26 -24.41
C PHE A 230 20.24 -9.76 -24.57
N PHE A 231 20.93 -9.15 -23.60
CA PHE A 231 21.38 -7.77 -23.69
C PHE A 231 22.23 -7.53 -24.94
N ARG A 232 23.22 -8.41 -25.20
CA ARG A 232 24.09 -8.32 -26.37
C ARG A 232 23.31 -8.49 -27.68
N ILE A 233 22.35 -9.41 -27.73
CA ILE A 233 21.49 -9.61 -28.91
C ILE A 233 20.68 -8.35 -29.22
N LYS A 234 20.11 -7.69 -28.19
CA LYS A 234 19.24 -6.51 -28.39
C LYS A 234 20.00 -5.21 -28.64
N THR A 235 21.20 -5.08 -28.06
CA THR A 235 21.98 -3.83 -28.11
C THR A 235 23.20 -3.90 -29.01
N GLY A 236 23.67 -5.10 -29.39
CA GLY A 236 24.95 -5.30 -30.08
C GLY A 236 26.19 -5.07 -29.19
N THR A 237 26.03 -4.86 -27.88
CA THR A 237 27.15 -4.54 -26.98
C THR A 237 27.22 -5.54 -25.83
N PRO A 238 28.41 -6.10 -25.51
CA PRO A 238 28.59 -6.91 -24.31
C PRO A 238 28.22 -6.13 -23.04
N TRP A 239 27.67 -6.82 -22.04
CA TRP A 239 27.25 -6.20 -20.77
C TRP A 239 28.39 -5.46 -20.06
N GLU A 240 29.61 -6.01 -20.13
CA GLU A 240 30.82 -5.44 -19.55
C GLU A 240 31.22 -4.11 -20.20
N ARG A 241 30.75 -3.86 -21.43
CA ARG A 241 30.99 -2.62 -22.19
C ARG A 241 29.77 -1.69 -22.23
N ARG A 242 28.73 -1.97 -21.43
CA ARG A 242 27.45 -1.23 -21.44
C ARG A 242 27.59 0.28 -21.15
N LEU A 243 28.63 0.69 -20.43
CA LEU A 243 28.89 2.08 -20.07
C LEU A 243 29.79 2.81 -21.07
N MET A 244 30.38 2.10 -22.02
CA MET A 244 31.20 2.73 -23.04
C MET A 244 30.30 3.57 -23.96
N LYS A 245 30.67 4.84 -24.17
CA LYS A 245 29.97 5.71 -25.11
C LYS A 245 30.01 5.07 -26.50
N LYS A 246 28.85 4.70 -27.03
CA LYS A 246 28.74 4.39 -28.45
C LYS A 246 28.81 5.69 -29.25
N THR A 247 29.72 5.76 -30.20
CA THR A 247 29.61 6.65 -31.36
C THR A 247 28.50 6.10 -32.25
N GLN A 248 27.23 6.33 -31.93
CA GLN A 248 26.13 5.71 -32.67
C GLN A 248 25.71 6.59 -33.86
N VAL A 249 25.97 6.08 -35.07
CA VAL A 249 25.05 6.25 -36.20
C VAL A 249 23.82 5.42 -35.82
N THR A 250 22.72 6.09 -35.49
CA THR A 250 21.43 5.48 -35.20
C THR A 250 20.76 5.09 -36.51
N ASP A 251 20.88 3.84 -36.93
CA ASP A 251 20.07 3.27 -38.02
C ASP A 251 18.65 2.90 -37.57
N GLY A 252 18.28 3.18 -36.30
CA GLY A 252 16.97 2.86 -35.73
C GLY A 252 16.73 1.37 -35.46
N SER A 253 17.70 0.47 -35.72
CA SER A 253 17.49 -0.97 -35.62
C SER A 253 17.71 -1.54 -34.21
N SER A 254 18.66 -0.99 -33.45
CA SER A 254 19.14 -1.56 -32.18
C SER A 254 18.58 -0.86 -30.94
N PHE A 255 18.36 -1.62 -29.86
CA PHE A 255 17.98 -1.05 -28.56
C PHE A 255 19.17 -0.39 -27.85
N GLN A 256 18.89 0.66 -27.08
CA GLN A 256 19.86 1.42 -26.30
C GLN A 256 19.63 1.23 -24.80
N TYR A 257 20.72 1.13 -24.04
CA TYR A 257 20.70 1.11 -22.59
C TYR A 257 21.04 2.49 -22.03
N SER A 258 20.23 2.96 -21.09
CA SER A 258 20.50 4.19 -20.34
C SER A 258 20.85 3.84 -18.89
N PRO A 259 22.09 4.10 -18.43
CA PRO A 259 22.46 3.82 -17.06
C PRO A 259 21.72 4.74 -16.07
N PRO A 260 21.54 4.31 -14.81
CA PRO A 260 20.99 5.17 -13.76
C PRO A 260 21.74 6.51 -13.64
N THR A 261 21.00 7.60 -13.51
CA THR A 261 21.56 8.96 -13.35
C THR A 261 21.53 9.41 -11.89
N GLY A 262 22.27 10.48 -11.58
CA GLY A 262 22.26 11.12 -10.26
C GLY A 262 23.08 10.40 -9.19
N GLY A 263 24.27 9.88 -9.57
CA GLY A 263 25.20 9.24 -8.63
C GLY A 263 24.76 7.85 -8.14
N LYS A 264 23.73 7.26 -8.76
CA LYS A 264 23.27 5.91 -8.44
C LYS A 264 24.28 4.86 -8.92
N PRO A 265 24.36 3.70 -8.25
CA PRO A 265 25.17 2.58 -8.72
C PRO A 265 24.82 2.21 -10.17
N VAL A 266 25.82 1.77 -10.92
CA VAL A 266 25.69 1.34 -12.32
C VAL A 266 26.02 -0.14 -12.53
N GLY A 267 26.30 -0.84 -11.42
CA GLY A 267 26.77 -2.24 -11.34
C GLY A 267 28.14 -2.43 -11.94
#